data_AF-A0ABD0RBB9-F1
#
_entry.id   AF-A0ABD0RBB9-F1
#
_cell.length_a   1.000
_cell.length_b   1.000
_cell.length_c   1.000
_cell.angle_alpha   90.00
_cell.angle_beta   90.00
_cell.angle_gamma   90.00
#
_symmetry.space_group_name_H-M   'P 1'
#
loop_
_entity.id
_entity.type
_entity.pdbx_description
1 polymer ?
#
loop_
_entity_poly.entity_id
_entity_poly.type
_entity_poly.pdbx_seq_one_letter_code
_entity_poly.pdbx_strand_id
1 'polypeptide(L)' 'PGMKLEVANKGSLDTYWVATIITTCGQLLLLRYCGYGDDRKTDFWCDVMSAELHPVG' A
#
# COMPACT_ATOMS: atom_id res chain seq x y z
N PRO A 1 5.43 14.96 1.21
CA PRO A 1 5.34 14.16 -0.04
C PRO A 1 5.79 12.72 0.25
N GLY A 2 4.85 11.79 0.39
CA GLY A 2 5.12 10.38 0.74
C GLY A 2 5.39 9.51 -0.49
N MET A 3 6.23 8.49 -0.34
CA MET A 3 6.45 7.48 -1.38
C MET A 3 5.14 6.74 -1.69
N LYS A 4 4.90 6.50 -2.98
CA LYS A 4 3.75 5.75 -3.50
C LYS A 4 4.21 4.43 -4.08
N LEU A 5 3.38 3.42 -3.95
CA LEU A 5 3.60 2.05 -4.42
C LEU A 5 2.36 1.58 -5.17
N GLU A 6 2.51 0.63 -6.08
CA GLU A 6 1.41 -0.20 -6.55
C GLU A 6 1.32 -1.47 -5.70
N VAL A 7 0.12 -1.76 -5.20
CA VAL A 7 -0.15 -2.91 -4.32
C VAL A 7 -1.19 -3.80 -4.98
N ALA A 8 -0.92 -5.10 -5.04
CA ALA A 8 -1.88 -6.08 -5.52
C ALA A 8 -3.14 -6.12 -4.63
N ASN A 9 -4.32 -6.12 -5.26
CA ASN A 9 -5.57 -6.22 -4.55
C ASN A 9 -5.81 -7.66 -4.09
N LYS A 10 -6.02 -7.86 -2.78
CA LYS A 10 -6.31 -9.19 -2.21
C LYS A 10 -7.56 -9.86 -2.80
N GLY A 11 -8.50 -9.07 -3.34
CA GLY A 11 -9.73 -9.59 -3.95
C GLY A 11 -9.61 -9.92 -5.44
N SER A 12 -8.53 -9.49 -6.11
CA SER A 12 -8.35 -9.67 -7.55
C SER A 12 -6.86 -9.64 -7.86
N LEU A 13 -6.28 -10.82 -8.07
CA LEU A 13 -4.83 -11.01 -8.26
C LEU A 13 -4.28 -10.23 -9.47
N ASP A 14 -5.11 -9.91 -10.46
CA ASP A 14 -4.71 -9.15 -11.66
C ASP A 14 -4.97 -7.63 -11.54
N THR A 15 -5.33 -7.13 -10.36
CA THR A 15 -5.62 -5.70 -10.17
C THR A 15 -4.67 -5.10 -9.15
N TYR A 16 -3.97 -4.04 -9.56
CA TYR A 16 -3.10 -3.25 -8.69
C TYR A 16 -3.76 -1.91 -8.40
N TRP A 17 -3.51 -1.37 -7.22
CA TRP A 17 -3.94 -0.04 -6.84
C TRP A 17 -2.80 0.75 -6.19
N VAL A 18 -2.78 2.06 -6.44
CA VAL A 18 -1.76 2.94 -5.86
C VAL A 18 -2.06 3.13 -4.39
N ALA A 19 -1.06 2.92 -3.54
CA ALA A 19 -1.09 3.22 -2.12
C ALA A 19 0.04 4.17 -1.72
N THR A 20 -0.18 4.95 -0.68
CA THR A 20 0.82 5.83 -0.07
C THR A 20 1.33 5.21 1.21
N ILE A 21 2.65 5.26 1.44
CA ILE A 21 3.24 4.85 2.70
C ILE A 21 2.94 5.90 3.77
N ILE A 22 2.21 5.50 4.80
CA ILE A 22 1.90 6.33 5.97
C ILE A 22 3.03 6.25 6.99
N THR A 23 3.50 5.04 7.31
CA THR A 23 4.64 4.80 8.20
C THR A 23 5.27 3.44 7.93
N THR A 24 6.43 3.19 8.52
CA THR A 24 7.21 1.95 8.37
C THR A 24 7.60 1.41 9.73
N CYS A 25 7.51 0.11 9.92
CA CYS A 25 7.95 -0.60 11.12
C CYS A 25 8.76 -1.84 10.70
N GLY A 26 10.09 -1.70 10.62
CA GLY A 26 10.94 -2.75 10.08
C GLY A 26 10.57 -3.07 8.63
N GLN A 27 10.13 -4.31 8.38
CA GLN A 27 9.67 -4.79 7.08
C GLN A 27 8.17 -4.57 6.81
N LEU A 28 7.43 -4.03 7.78
CA LEU A 28 6.01 -3.75 7.65
C LEU A 28 5.80 -2.29 7.22
N LEU A 29 5.01 -2.09 6.17
CA LEU A 29 4.56 -0.78 5.73
C LEU A 29 3.10 -0.60 6.11
N LEU A 30 2.77 0.54 6.72
CA LEU A 30 1.39 0.98 6.85
C LEU A 30 1.03 1.73 5.58
N LEU A 31 0.10 1.19 4.81
CA LEU A 31 -0.30 1.70 3.51
C LEU A 31 -1.73 2.22 3.56
N ARG A 32 -2.00 3.27 2.77
CA ARG A 32 -3.35 3.75 2.48
C ARG A 32 -3.54 3.85 0.97
N TYR A 33 -4.59 3.22 0.46
CA TYR A 33 -4.95 3.36 -0.95
C TYR A 33 -5.26 4.82 -1.33
N CYS A 34 -4.76 5.26 -2.48
CA CYS A 34 -5.10 6.55 -3.04
C CYS A 34 -6.62 6.63 -3.30
N GLY A 35 -7.24 7.73 -2.85
CA GLY A 35 -8.69 7.95 -2.95
C GLY A 35 -9.41 7.95 -1.59
N TYR A 36 -8.83 7.34 -0.55
CA TYR A 36 -9.43 7.29 0.78
C TYR A 36 -9.10 8.50 1.68
N GLY A 37 -8.33 9.47 1.17
CA GLY A 37 -8.03 10.72 1.88
C GLY A 37 -7.36 10.50 3.24
N ASP A 38 -7.93 11.11 4.28
CA ASP A 38 -7.44 10.99 5.67
C ASP A 38 -8.14 9.91 6.51
N ASP A 39 -8.91 9.01 5.89
CA ASP A 39 -9.60 7.95 6.60
C ASP A 39 -8.64 6.83 7.06
N ARG A 40 -8.16 6.97 8.29
CA ARG A 40 -7.29 6.00 8.97
C ARG A 40 -7.90 4.61 9.12
N LYS A 41 -9.22 4.44 9.00
CA LYS A 41 -9.86 3.11 9.08
C LYS A 41 -9.53 2.24 7.87
N THR A 42 -9.02 2.85 6.81
CA THR A 42 -8.67 2.19 5.55
C THR A 42 -7.18 1.86 5.46
N ASP A 43 -6.41 2.22 6.49
CA ASP A 43 -5.00 1.90 6.58
C ASP A 43 -4.81 0.41 6.84
N PHE A 44 -3.85 -0.20 6.17
CA PHE A 44 -3.54 -1.61 6.33
C PHE A 44 -2.04 -1.84 6.38
N TRP A 45 -1.64 -2.85 7.16
CA TRP A 45 -0.26 -3.30 7.21
C TRP A 45 0.03 -4.26 6.06
N CYS A 46 1.21 -4.09 5.48
CA CYS A 46 1.70 -4.83 4.35
C CYS A 46 3.15 -5.22 4.60
N ASP A 47 3.48 -6.52 4.49
CA ASP A 47 4.86 -6.99 4.61
C ASP A 47 5.55 -6.89 3.24
N VAL A 48 6.68 -6.17 3.17
CA VAL A 48 7.42 -5.95 1.92
C VAL A 48 7.93 -7.24 1.30
N MET A 49 8.19 -8.28 2.10
CA MET A 49 8.74 -9.55 1.61
C MET A 49 7.66 -10.46 1.03
N SER A 50 6.41 -10.32 1.49
CA SER A 50 5.30 -11.16 1.03
C SER A 50 4.36 -10.46 0.05
N ALA A 51 4.37 -9.13 0.01
CA ALA A 51 3.52 -8.38 -0.88
C ALA A 51 4.21 -8.14 -2.22
N GLU A 52 3.47 -8.36 -3.31
CA GLU A 52 3.87 -7.91 -4.64
C GLU A 52 3.71 -6.39 -4.71
N LEU A 53 4.78 -5.70 -4.30
CA LEU A 53 4.89 -4.25 -4.34
C LEU A 53 5.72 -3.85 -5.56
N HIS A 54 5.13 -3.01 -6.41
CA HIS A 54 5.81 -2.46 -7.58
C HIS A 54 6.04 -0.95 -7.38
N PRO A 55 7.22 -0.43 -7.78
CA PRO A 55 7.38 1.01 -7.86
C PRO A 55 6.38 1.57 -8.88
N VAL A 56 5.82 2.75 -8.62
CA VAL A 56 4.92 3.41 -9.56
C VAL A 56 5.72 3.81 -10.80
N GLY A 57 5.48 3.14 -11.94
CA GLY A 57 6.17 3.42 -13.21
C GLY A 57 6.11 2.30 -14.23
#